data_AF-A0A351WH89-F1
#
_entry.id   AF-A0A351WH89-F1
#
_cell.length_a   1.000
_cell.length_b   1.000
_cell.length_c   1.000
_cell.angle_alpha   90.00
_cell.angle_beta   90.00
_cell.angle_gamma   90.00
#
_symmetry.space_group_name_H-M   'P 1'
#
loop_
_entity.id
_entity.type
_entity.pdbx_description
1 polymer ?
#
loop_
_entity_poly.entity_id
_entity_poly.type
_entity_poly.pdbx_seq_one_letter_code
_entity_poly.pdbx_strand_id
1 'polypeptide(L)'
;MARLVTLEQVAADSPWETLAPGLVESWLKGPDDEKKIQAVLIAASQLFKQSGASRALDFLLYSRWLLHCHPLPVMHNILWLCNRLGLEQTAAHTCLDFARDAFRMNYVELGLEAASAALILDAQADYEITKSPARSAEVAALYEQVASSLLPNSTPPARTARAGGPLRIALLVPNLVDHVVAYTRRLLNIVRYADPQKYRLRVYVSENHAVRTSPLFPCGCVEGTTEERGPATLAELRSAGVAVYLGPRQLRFGEAAQHLARQMEQDGTEALIVQSGLSAPIDWLAARIARIPVKTAIHIGSSLFLPDFDATFYDNPSNIERENACWPATGGARQVVQTGVDVKSLDAQQAFSRDRFGIPADAVVIGTLSNHLERRLSEPYLQIIAEALQKHPQAWFLAFGSAALPDKMAFFARWGVEDRVRFGGKQSQSGAALKMLDIYANEFPVGGSNSVLEAMTCGCPTLAMKWSLVHAESAGAEWVGDPFCIPGPDATAYAQRLDQWLCDKPLRRQIGQALRQRILDRFSADQYVAAVLDSVSQLVESKIG
;
A
#
# COMPACT_ATOMS: atom_id res chain seq x y z
N MET A 1 25.80 -22.41 0.53
CA MET A 1 25.14 -21.24 -0.09
C MET A 1 26.07 -20.70 -1.15
N ALA A 2 25.66 -20.73 -2.42
CA ALA A 2 26.41 -20.03 -3.47
C ALA A 2 26.47 -18.54 -3.13
N ARG A 3 27.66 -17.91 -3.27
CA ARG A 3 27.85 -16.48 -3.02
C ARG A 3 26.97 -15.71 -4.02
N LEU A 4 26.09 -14.84 -3.53
CA LEU A 4 25.36 -13.91 -4.40
C LEU A 4 26.37 -12.91 -4.95
N VAL A 5 26.54 -12.92 -6.26
CA VAL A 5 27.47 -12.05 -6.99
C VAL A 5 26.70 -11.36 -8.12
N THR A 6 26.98 -10.07 -8.34
CA THR A 6 26.41 -9.32 -9.47
C THR A 6 27.13 -9.70 -10.77
N LEU A 7 26.50 -9.44 -11.93
CA LEU A 7 27.15 -9.66 -13.22
C LEU A 7 28.45 -8.85 -13.38
N GLU A 8 28.56 -7.69 -12.71
CA GLU A 8 29.79 -6.88 -12.63
C GLU A 8 30.89 -7.57 -11.81
N GLN A 9 30.53 -8.21 -10.69
CA GLN A 9 31.48 -9.01 -9.90
C GLN A 9 31.89 -10.28 -10.63
N VAL A 10 30.94 -10.97 -11.27
CA VAL A 10 31.25 -12.08 -12.19
C VAL A 10 32.17 -11.60 -13.32
N ALA A 11 31.97 -10.38 -13.83
CA ALA A 11 32.82 -9.81 -14.87
C ALA A 11 34.25 -9.46 -14.41
N ALA A 12 34.43 -9.13 -13.12
CA ALA A 12 35.68 -8.62 -12.55
C ALA A 12 36.52 -9.68 -11.84
N ASP A 13 35.88 -10.61 -11.11
CA ASP A 13 36.54 -11.69 -10.37
C ASP A 13 36.92 -12.88 -11.27
N SER A 14 36.70 -12.76 -12.58
CA SER A 14 36.78 -13.88 -13.50
C SER A 14 38.13 -14.03 -14.23
N PRO A 15 38.93 -15.10 -13.99
CA PRO A 15 39.95 -15.59 -14.96
C PRO A 15 39.36 -16.22 -16.25
N TRP A 16 38.04 -16.11 -16.46
CA TRP A 16 37.26 -16.99 -17.34
C TRP A 16 36.97 -16.43 -18.73
N GLU A 17 37.58 -15.30 -19.12
CA GLU A 17 37.70 -14.88 -20.54
C GLU A 17 38.42 -15.96 -21.39
N THR A 18 39.02 -16.96 -20.72
CA THR A 18 39.71 -18.11 -21.30
C THR A 18 38.86 -19.39 -21.41
N LEU A 19 37.60 -19.40 -20.95
CA LEU A 19 36.72 -20.58 -21.13
C LEU A 19 36.38 -20.74 -22.62
N ALA A 20 36.74 -21.88 -23.19
CA ALA A 20 36.40 -22.20 -24.58
C ALA A 20 34.88 -22.12 -24.78
N PRO A 21 34.37 -21.47 -25.85
CA PRO A 21 32.93 -21.35 -26.12
C PRO A 21 32.15 -22.68 -26.05
N GLY A 22 32.79 -23.79 -26.42
CA GLY A 22 32.19 -25.13 -26.33
C GLY A 22 31.97 -25.66 -24.92
N LEU A 23 32.67 -25.15 -23.89
CA LEU A 23 32.55 -25.62 -22.51
C LEU A 23 31.25 -25.11 -21.87
N VAL A 24 30.88 -23.84 -22.08
CA VAL A 24 29.61 -23.27 -21.60
C VAL A 24 28.43 -24.01 -22.25
N GLU A 25 28.50 -24.27 -23.56
CA GLU A 25 27.47 -25.03 -24.26
C GLU A 25 27.37 -26.47 -23.74
N SER A 26 28.50 -27.11 -23.44
CA SER A 26 28.53 -28.45 -22.84
C SER A 26 27.89 -28.49 -21.45
N TRP A 27 28.07 -27.44 -20.65
CA TRP A 27 27.53 -27.36 -19.29
C TRP A 27 26.02 -27.15 -19.31
N LEU A 28 25.50 -26.32 -20.22
CA LEU A 28 24.06 -26.13 -20.43
C LEU A 28 23.35 -27.44 -20.83
N LYS A 29 24.03 -28.30 -21.60
CA LYS A 29 23.50 -29.60 -22.04
C LYS A 29 23.78 -30.75 -21.06
N GLY A 30 24.61 -30.53 -20.05
CA GLY A 30 24.99 -31.54 -19.05
C GLY A 30 23.90 -31.76 -18.00
N PRO A 31 24.01 -32.80 -17.14
CA PRO A 31 23.04 -33.06 -16.07
C PRO A 31 23.30 -32.27 -14.77
N ASP A 32 24.40 -31.53 -14.69
CA ASP A 32 24.89 -30.87 -13.47
C ASP A 32 24.29 -29.45 -13.33
N ASP A 33 23.32 -29.31 -12.43
CA ASP A 33 22.58 -28.06 -12.27
C ASP A 33 23.43 -26.90 -11.75
N GLU A 34 24.45 -27.16 -10.93
CA GLU A 34 25.37 -26.12 -10.47
C GLU A 34 26.18 -25.54 -11.64
N LYS A 35 26.67 -26.42 -12.52
CA LYS A 35 27.37 -25.99 -13.75
C LYS A 35 26.46 -25.27 -14.73
N LYS A 36 25.18 -25.66 -14.85
CA LYS A 36 24.21 -24.93 -15.67
C LYS A 36 23.97 -23.52 -15.15
N ILE A 37 23.79 -23.36 -13.84
CA ILE A 37 23.63 -22.04 -13.21
C ILE A 37 24.84 -21.17 -13.49
N GLN A 38 26.06 -21.71 -13.30
CA GLN A 38 27.30 -21.00 -13.61
C GLN A 38 27.37 -20.60 -15.09
N ALA A 39 27.05 -21.53 -16.01
CA ALA A 39 27.03 -21.26 -17.45
C ALA A 39 26.07 -20.14 -17.82
N VAL A 40 24.86 -20.11 -17.23
CA VAL A 40 23.89 -19.03 -17.43
C VAL A 40 24.43 -17.70 -16.92
N LEU A 41 25.00 -17.64 -15.72
CA LEU A 41 25.54 -16.38 -15.17
C LEU A 41 26.73 -15.85 -16.00
N ILE A 42 27.59 -16.73 -16.50
CA ILE A 42 28.71 -16.37 -17.39
C ILE A 42 28.19 -15.78 -18.70
N ALA A 43 27.24 -16.47 -19.36
CA ALA A 43 26.65 -15.99 -20.61
C ALA A 43 25.93 -14.65 -20.42
N ALA A 44 25.20 -14.47 -19.31
CA ALA A 44 24.55 -13.22 -18.97
C ALA A 44 25.56 -12.08 -18.74
N SER A 45 26.67 -12.35 -18.06
CA SER A 45 27.73 -11.36 -17.83
C SER A 45 28.40 -10.93 -19.14
N GLN A 46 28.65 -11.87 -20.06
CA GLN A 46 29.17 -11.56 -21.41
C GLN A 46 28.19 -10.70 -22.21
N LEU A 47 26.90 -11.03 -22.21
CA LEU A 47 25.85 -10.22 -22.84
C LEU A 47 25.75 -8.83 -22.21
N PHE A 48 25.90 -8.72 -20.89
CA PHE A 48 25.91 -7.44 -20.19
C PHE A 48 27.07 -6.55 -20.67
N LYS A 49 28.28 -7.10 -20.78
CA LYS A 49 29.46 -6.38 -21.30
C LYS A 49 29.30 -5.97 -22.77
N GLN A 50 28.79 -6.87 -23.62
CA GLN A 50 28.79 -6.69 -25.08
C GLN A 50 27.56 -5.94 -25.61
N SER A 51 26.40 -6.12 -24.96
CA SER A 51 25.08 -5.69 -25.48
C SER A 51 24.25 -4.93 -24.44
N GLY A 52 24.77 -4.73 -23.23
CA GLY A 52 24.14 -3.92 -22.19
C GLY A 52 23.11 -4.63 -21.32
N ALA A 53 22.57 -3.88 -20.35
CA ALA A 53 21.70 -4.37 -19.29
C ALA A 53 20.41 -5.04 -19.79
N SER A 54 19.74 -4.45 -20.78
CA SER A 54 18.48 -4.99 -21.32
C SER A 54 18.67 -6.39 -21.90
N ARG A 55 19.74 -6.59 -22.69
CA ARG A 55 19.99 -7.88 -23.36
C ARG A 55 20.36 -8.98 -22.37
N ALA A 56 21.12 -8.63 -21.33
CA ALA A 56 21.44 -9.55 -20.25
C ALA A 56 20.18 -9.95 -19.46
N LEU A 57 19.27 -9.00 -19.20
CA LEU A 57 18.02 -9.26 -18.52
C LEU A 57 17.13 -10.22 -19.33
N ASP A 58 16.94 -9.95 -20.63
CA ASP A 58 16.17 -10.82 -21.52
C ASP A 58 16.68 -12.27 -21.46
N PHE A 59 18.00 -12.45 -21.48
CA PHE A 59 18.62 -13.77 -21.41
C PHE A 59 18.40 -14.44 -20.04
N LEU A 60 18.54 -13.71 -18.93
CA LEU A 60 18.28 -14.26 -17.59
C LEU A 60 16.81 -14.62 -17.39
N LEU A 61 15.87 -13.80 -17.90
CA LEU A 61 14.45 -14.13 -17.89
C LEU A 61 14.19 -15.41 -18.70
N TYR A 62 14.76 -15.50 -19.91
CA TYR A 62 14.66 -16.69 -20.76
C TYR A 62 15.27 -17.94 -20.13
N SER A 63 16.32 -17.79 -19.31
CA SER A 63 17.04 -18.92 -18.70
C SER A 63 16.15 -19.83 -17.84
N ARG A 64 14.98 -19.36 -17.40
CA ARG A 64 13.99 -20.21 -16.72
C ARG A 64 13.58 -21.42 -17.55
N TRP A 65 13.46 -21.28 -18.88
CA TRP A 65 13.13 -22.39 -19.76
C TRP A 65 14.22 -23.45 -19.80
N LEU A 66 15.48 -23.04 -19.63
CA LEU A 66 16.65 -23.93 -19.60
C LEU A 66 16.83 -24.61 -18.24
N LEU A 67 16.54 -23.89 -17.16
CA LEU A 67 16.77 -24.33 -15.78
C LEU A 67 15.49 -24.85 -15.09
N HIS A 68 14.34 -24.81 -15.77
CA HIS A 68 12.99 -25.08 -15.27
C HIS A 68 12.49 -24.15 -14.14
N CYS A 69 13.37 -23.37 -13.53
CA CYS A 69 13.10 -22.34 -12.52
C CYS A 69 14.16 -21.24 -12.63
N HIS A 70 14.06 -20.19 -11.80
CA HIS A 70 15.15 -19.22 -11.63
C HIS A 70 15.87 -19.51 -10.31
N PRO A 71 17.06 -20.14 -10.31
CA PRO A 71 17.83 -20.35 -9.09
C PRO A 71 18.20 -19.02 -8.43
N LEU A 72 18.37 -19.00 -7.10
CA LEU A 72 18.56 -17.76 -6.34
C LEU A 72 19.68 -16.83 -6.88
N PRO A 73 20.85 -17.32 -7.33
CA PRO A 73 21.86 -16.47 -7.96
C PRO A 73 21.42 -15.79 -9.26
N VAL A 74 20.62 -16.49 -10.08
CA VAL A 74 20.02 -15.94 -11.30
C VAL A 74 18.97 -14.90 -10.93
N MET A 75 18.11 -15.23 -9.97
CA MET A 75 17.07 -14.32 -9.47
C MET A 75 17.65 -13.02 -8.90
N HIS A 76 18.74 -13.10 -8.14
CA HIS A 76 19.45 -11.93 -7.63
C HIS A 76 19.89 -10.96 -8.76
N ASN A 77 20.42 -11.51 -9.85
CA ASN A 77 20.87 -10.70 -10.99
C ASN A 77 19.70 -10.14 -11.82
N ILE A 78 18.58 -10.87 -11.92
CA ILE A 78 17.35 -10.35 -12.52
C ILE A 78 16.88 -9.11 -11.75
N LEU A 79 16.79 -9.21 -10.42
CA LEU A 79 16.34 -8.09 -9.57
C LEU A 79 17.26 -6.89 -9.67
N TRP A 80 18.58 -7.13 -9.67
CA TRP A 80 19.58 -6.07 -9.84
C TRP A 80 19.41 -5.34 -11.18
N LEU A 81 19.23 -6.07 -12.28
CA LEU A 81 19.01 -5.47 -13.61
C LEU A 81 17.67 -4.76 -13.71
N CYS A 82 16.58 -5.33 -13.18
CA CYS A 82 15.27 -4.70 -13.17
C CYS A 82 15.30 -3.36 -12.43
N ASN A 83 15.92 -3.31 -11.25
CA ASN A 83 16.09 -2.06 -10.51
C ASN A 83 16.91 -1.02 -11.30
N ARG A 84 17.98 -1.46 -11.99
CA ARG A 84 18.80 -0.57 -12.84
C ARG A 84 18.04 -0.01 -14.05
N LEU A 85 17.07 -0.76 -14.55
CA LEU A 85 16.30 -0.42 -15.75
C LEU A 85 14.93 0.23 -15.45
N GLY A 86 14.54 0.37 -14.17
CA GLY A 86 13.20 0.84 -13.79
C GLY A 86 12.09 -0.12 -14.22
N LEU A 87 12.32 -1.42 -14.04
CA LEU A 87 11.40 -2.51 -14.42
C LEU A 87 10.86 -3.25 -13.20
N GLU A 88 10.34 -2.51 -12.23
CA GLU A 88 9.82 -3.03 -10.95
C GLU A 88 8.65 -4.01 -11.17
N GLN A 89 7.79 -3.77 -12.15
CA GLN A 89 6.67 -4.68 -12.45
C GLN A 89 7.16 -6.03 -12.99
N THR A 90 8.20 -6.04 -13.83
CA THR A 90 8.84 -7.27 -14.31
C THR A 90 9.49 -8.04 -13.15
N ALA A 91 10.15 -7.34 -12.24
CA ALA A 91 10.71 -7.92 -11.03
C ALA A 91 9.61 -8.54 -10.16
N ALA A 92 8.48 -7.86 -9.97
CA ALA A 92 7.33 -8.34 -9.21
C ALA A 92 6.81 -9.69 -9.74
N HIS A 93 6.55 -9.79 -11.05
CA HIS A 93 6.10 -11.03 -11.68
C HIS A 93 7.11 -12.16 -11.52
N THR A 94 8.40 -11.85 -11.71
CA THR A 94 9.45 -12.86 -11.62
C THR A 94 9.63 -13.36 -10.18
N CYS A 95 9.48 -12.49 -9.16
CA CYS A 95 9.45 -12.88 -7.75
C CYS A 95 8.27 -13.80 -7.43
N LEU A 96 7.07 -13.51 -7.94
CA LEU A 96 5.90 -14.35 -7.69
C LEU A 96 6.08 -15.73 -8.33
N ASP A 97 6.64 -15.77 -9.52
CA ASP A 97 6.97 -17.01 -10.21
C ASP A 97 8.04 -17.83 -9.49
N PHE A 98 9.07 -17.16 -8.98
CA PHE A 98 10.06 -17.78 -8.11
C PHE A 98 9.40 -18.35 -6.84
N ALA A 99 8.49 -17.61 -6.21
CA ALA A 99 7.78 -18.07 -5.02
C ALA A 99 6.96 -19.35 -5.29
N ARG A 100 6.25 -19.40 -6.42
CA ARG A 100 5.52 -20.60 -6.86
C ARG A 100 6.45 -21.81 -7.02
N ASP A 101 7.60 -21.62 -7.66
CA ASP A 101 8.57 -22.70 -7.86
C ASP A 101 9.20 -23.13 -6.53
N ALA A 102 9.53 -22.19 -5.65
CA ALA A 102 10.02 -22.46 -4.30
C ALA A 102 9.01 -23.28 -3.47
N PHE A 103 7.72 -22.94 -3.50
CA PHE A 103 6.68 -23.72 -2.82
C PHE A 103 6.54 -25.14 -3.39
N ARG A 104 6.55 -25.30 -4.72
CA ARG A 104 6.52 -26.63 -5.37
C ARG A 104 7.70 -27.50 -4.96
N MET A 105 8.87 -26.90 -4.76
CA MET A 105 10.10 -27.57 -4.33
C MET A 105 10.24 -27.67 -2.80
N ASN A 106 9.21 -27.29 -2.04
CA ASN A 106 9.17 -27.32 -0.57
C ASN A 106 10.20 -26.38 0.13
N TYR A 107 10.65 -25.32 -0.55
CA TYR A 107 11.43 -24.23 0.03
C TYR A 107 10.50 -23.14 0.61
N VAL A 108 9.73 -23.50 1.65
CA VAL A 108 8.63 -22.69 2.19
C VAL A 108 9.06 -21.28 2.58
N GLU A 109 10.05 -21.13 3.45
CA GLU A 109 10.46 -19.80 3.97
C GLU A 109 10.99 -18.88 2.87
N LEU A 110 11.75 -19.45 1.93
CA LEU A 110 12.27 -18.73 0.78
C LEU A 110 11.13 -18.29 -0.17
N GLY A 111 10.11 -19.14 -0.35
CA GLY A 111 8.90 -18.80 -1.13
C GLY A 111 8.07 -17.70 -0.48
N LEU A 112 7.92 -17.70 0.86
CA LEU A 112 7.20 -16.65 1.60
C LEU A 112 7.90 -15.29 1.44
N GLU A 113 9.22 -15.24 1.61
CA GLU A 113 10.00 -14.01 1.41
C GLU A 113 9.91 -13.50 -0.04
N ALA A 114 10.00 -14.40 -1.03
CA ALA A 114 9.86 -14.05 -2.44
C ALA A 114 8.46 -13.53 -2.79
N ALA A 115 7.40 -14.13 -2.24
CA ALA A 115 6.02 -13.66 -2.43
C ALA A 115 5.80 -12.28 -1.79
N SER A 116 6.37 -12.05 -0.60
CA SER A 116 6.39 -10.74 0.06
C SER A 116 7.07 -9.70 -0.83
N ALA A 117 8.26 -10.02 -1.36
CA ALA A 117 9.01 -9.14 -2.25
C ALA A 117 8.23 -8.83 -3.53
N ALA A 118 7.59 -9.84 -4.14
CA ALA A 118 6.78 -9.68 -5.34
C ALA A 118 5.70 -8.61 -5.16
N LEU A 119 4.96 -8.66 -4.06
CA LEU A 119 3.84 -7.76 -3.81
C LEU A 119 4.27 -6.37 -3.33
N ILE A 120 5.43 -6.25 -2.69
CA ILE A 120 6.03 -4.94 -2.38
C ILE A 120 6.45 -4.24 -3.68
N LEU A 121 7.12 -4.96 -4.59
CA LEU A 121 7.50 -4.43 -5.90
C LEU A 121 6.27 -4.09 -6.75
N ASP A 122 5.23 -4.93 -6.73
CA ASP A 122 3.95 -4.66 -7.41
C ASP A 122 3.33 -3.34 -6.94
N ALA A 123 3.39 -3.06 -5.63
CA ALA A 123 2.87 -1.82 -5.05
C ALA A 123 3.74 -0.59 -5.34
N GLN A 124 5.02 -0.77 -5.65
CA GLN A 124 5.92 0.30 -6.10
C GLN A 124 5.73 0.60 -7.60
N ALA A 125 5.20 -0.36 -8.34
CA ALA A 125 4.94 -0.27 -9.77
C ALA A 125 3.46 0.02 -10.09
N ASP A 126 2.86 -0.77 -10.98
CA ASP A 126 1.55 -0.56 -11.59
C ASP A 126 0.43 -1.39 -10.95
N TYR A 127 0.72 -2.11 -9.86
CA TYR A 127 -0.21 -2.99 -9.16
C TYR A 127 -0.81 -4.08 -10.06
N GLU A 128 -0.11 -4.59 -11.08
CA GLU A 128 -0.70 -5.56 -12.03
C GLU A 128 -1.08 -6.89 -11.38
N ILE A 129 -0.44 -7.28 -10.28
CA ILE A 129 -0.78 -8.48 -9.53
C ILE A 129 -2.00 -8.17 -8.65
N THR A 130 -1.90 -7.15 -7.81
CA THR A 130 -2.93 -6.83 -6.81
C THR A 130 -4.21 -6.20 -7.36
N LYS A 131 -4.17 -5.56 -8.54
CA LYS A 131 -5.39 -5.11 -9.27
C LYS A 131 -6.23 -6.27 -9.78
N SER A 132 -5.64 -7.45 -9.98
CA SER A 132 -6.34 -8.66 -10.43
C SER A 132 -6.80 -9.47 -9.21
N PRO A 133 -8.12 -9.57 -8.95
CA PRO A 133 -8.65 -10.41 -7.88
C PRO A 133 -8.26 -11.87 -8.04
N ALA A 134 -8.22 -12.38 -9.28
CA ALA A 134 -7.81 -13.75 -9.58
C ALA A 134 -6.36 -14.00 -9.17
N ARG A 135 -5.42 -13.12 -9.54
CA ARG A 135 -4.02 -13.24 -9.13
C ARG A 135 -3.85 -13.08 -7.62
N SER A 136 -4.59 -12.18 -6.99
CA SER A 136 -4.58 -12.02 -5.53
C SER A 136 -5.06 -13.28 -4.81
N ALA A 137 -6.15 -13.90 -5.30
CA ALA A 137 -6.66 -15.15 -4.78
C ALA A 137 -5.69 -16.33 -5.00
N GLU A 138 -4.96 -16.36 -6.11
CA GLU A 138 -3.88 -17.34 -6.33
C GLU A 138 -2.78 -17.21 -5.28
N VAL A 139 -2.36 -15.99 -4.92
CA VAL A 139 -1.36 -15.80 -3.85
C VAL A 139 -1.90 -16.27 -2.50
N ALA A 140 -3.15 -15.93 -2.17
CA ALA A 140 -3.80 -16.43 -0.95
C ALA A 140 -3.86 -17.96 -0.91
N ALA A 141 -4.11 -18.62 -2.05
CA ALA A 141 -4.09 -20.07 -2.15
C ALA A 141 -2.70 -20.67 -1.91
N LEU A 142 -1.62 -20.01 -2.35
CA LEU A 142 -0.24 -20.43 -2.00
C LEU A 142 0.00 -20.32 -0.49
N TYR A 143 -0.48 -19.25 0.15
CA TYR A 143 -0.37 -19.11 1.61
C TYR A 143 -1.20 -20.15 2.37
N GLU A 144 -2.38 -20.52 1.87
CA GLU A 144 -3.20 -21.60 2.47
C GLU A 144 -2.50 -22.97 2.40
N GLN A 145 -1.79 -23.26 1.30
CA GLN A 145 -0.98 -24.48 1.18
C GLN A 145 0.10 -24.54 2.27
N VAL A 146 0.78 -23.41 2.51
CA VAL A 146 1.77 -23.30 3.59
C VAL A 146 1.11 -23.43 4.96
N ALA A 147 0.04 -22.67 5.21
CA ALA A 147 -0.67 -22.67 6.48
C ALA A 147 -1.17 -24.07 6.87
N SER A 148 -1.65 -24.85 5.91
CA SER A 148 -2.12 -26.22 6.14
C SER A 148 -1.07 -27.12 6.82
N SER A 149 0.23 -26.88 6.58
CA SER A 149 1.33 -27.59 7.25
C SER A 149 1.71 -27.02 8.62
N LEU A 150 1.33 -25.76 8.90
CA LEU A 150 1.63 -25.03 10.13
C LEU A 150 0.47 -25.05 11.14
N LEU A 151 -0.73 -25.45 10.69
CA LEU A 151 -1.92 -25.54 11.54
C LEU A 151 -1.68 -26.54 12.69
N PRO A 152 -2.01 -26.17 13.94
CA PRO A 152 -1.78 -27.06 15.05
C PRO A 152 -2.71 -28.28 14.99
N ASN A 153 -2.15 -29.49 15.16
CA ASN A 153 -2.84 -30.78 15.08
C ASN A 153 -3.92 -31.00 16.17
N SER A 154 -3.93 -30.19 17.22
CA SER A 154 -4.88 -30.33 18.32
C SER A 154 -6.27 -29.83 17.93
N THR A 155 -7.32 -30.39 18.51
CA THR A 155 -8.66 -29.81 18.39
C THR A 155 -8.66 -28.37 18.93
N PRO A 156 -9.33 -27.41 18.28
CA PRO A 156 -9.53 -26.09 18.87
C PRO A 156 -10.11 -26.25 20.29
N PRO A 157 -9.62 -25.49 21.28
CA PRO A 157 -10.20 -25.55 22.62
C PRO A 157 -11.71 -25.27 22.54
N ALA A 158 -12.49 -25.95 23.38
CA ALA A 158 -13.92 -25.72 23.46
C ALA A 158 -14.17 -24.22 23.71
N ARG A 159 -15.04 -23.61 22.89
CA ARG A 159 -15.39 -22.20 23.03
C ARG A 159 -15.98 -21.99 24.42
N THR A 160 -15.29 -21.20 25.24
CA THR A 160 -15.78 -20.83 26.56
C THR A 160 -16.61 -19.57 26.43
N ALA A 161 -17.75 -19.53 27.14
CA ALA A 161 -18.58 -18.33 27.20
C ALA A 161 -17.76 -17.17 27.78
N ARG A 162 -18.04 -15.96 27.30
CA ARG A 162 -17.30 -14.77 27.69
C ARG A 162 -17.47 -14.46 29.18
N ALA A 163 -16.37 -14.21 29.88
CA ALA A 163 -16.34 -13.95 31.33
C ALA A 163 -16.75 -12.50 31.74
N GLY A 164 -17.45 -11.76 30.88
CA GLY A 164 -17.79 -10.34 31.07
C GLY A 164 -16.61 -9.37 30.92
N GLY A 165 -16.88 -8.06 31.02
CA GLY A 165 -15.88 -6.97 30.91
C GLY A 165 -15.72 -6.36 29.51
N PRO A 166 -14.66 -5.56 29.25
CA PRO A 166 -14.37 -5.01 27.93
C PRO A 166 -13.85 -6.06 26.94
N LEU A 167 -14.29 -6.00 25.68
CA LEU A 167 -13.95 -6.94 24.60
C LEU A 167 -12.47 -6.83 24.25
N ARG A 168 -11.74 -7.95 24.29
CA ARG A 168 -10.30 -7.98 23.99
C ARG A 168 -10.06 -8.10 22.50
N ILE A 169 -9.60 -7.02 21.88
CA ILE A 169 -9.39 -6.93 20.43
C ILE A 169 -7.89 -6.80 20.13
N ALA A 170 -7.41 -7.69 19.26
CA ALA A 170 -6.08 -7.60 18.65
C ALA A 170 -6.14 -6.83 17.33
N LEU A 171 -5.29 -5.81 17.18
CA LEU A 171 -5.05 -5.10 15.93
C LEU A 171 -3.73 -5.60 15.34
N LEU A 172 -3.77 -6.31 14.21
CA LEU A 172 -2.58 -6.87 13.56
C LEU A 172 -2.16 -6.02 12.34
N VAL A 173 -0.90 -5.57 12.35
CA VAL A 173 -0.29 -4.71 11.31
C VAL A 173 1.11 -5.18 10.94
N PRO A 174 1.61 -4.88 9.72
CA PRO A 174 2.88 -5.42 9.25
C PRO A 174 4.10 -4.69 9.82
N ASN A 175 3.95 -3.41 10.16
CA ASN A 175 4.92 -2.53 10.81
C ASN A 175 4.18 -1.26 11.28
N LEU A 176 4.82 -0.40 12.08
CA LEU A 176 4.30 0.95 12.39
C LEU A 176 5.25 2.02 11.86
N VAL A 177 4.69 3.10 11.34
CA VAL A 177 5.46 4.21 10.77
C VAL A 177 4.81 5.57 11.05
N ASP A 178 5.60 6.60 11.33
CA ASP A 178 5.11 7.94 11.67
C ASP A 178 4.65 8.74 10.44
N HIS A 179 5.12 8.37 9.25
CA HIS A 179 4.64 8.98 8.01
C HIS A 179 3.29 8.40 7.62
N VAL A 180 2.54 9.14 6.80
CA VAL A 180 1.14 8.84 6.47
C VAL A 180 1.03 7.55 5.65
N VAL A 181 0.88 6.41 6.32
CA VAL A 181 0.48 5.13 5.73
C VAL A 181 -0.91 4.77 6.25
N ALA A 182 -1.76 4.30 5.33
CA ALA A 182 -3.20 4.16 5.56
C ALA A 182 -3.54 3.27 6.77
N TYR A 183 -2.89 2.10 6.91
CA TYR A 183 -3.17 1.18 8.02
C TYR A 183 -2.73 1.75 9.38
N THR A 184 -1.60 2.48 9.48
CA THR A 184 -1.17 3.07 10.75
C THR A 184 -2.15 4.16 11.19
N ARG A 185 -2.62 4.98 10.24
CA ARG A 185 -3.62 6.01 10.54
C ARG A 185 -4.96 5.41 10.99
N ARG A 186 -5.43 4.34 10.35
CA ARG A 186 -6.67 3.65 10.77
C ARG A 186 -6.52 3.03 12.16
N LEU A 187 -5.38 2.40 12.44
CA LEU A 187 -5.06 1.87 13.76
C LEU A 187 -5.12 2.97 14.83
N LEU A 188 -4.51 4.13 14.59
CA LEU A 188 -4.57 5.26 15.53
C LEU A 188 -6.00 5.80 15.69
N ASN A 189 -6.80 5.86 14.63
CA ASN A 189 -8.21 6.25 14.74
C ASN A 189 -8.98 5.27 15.65
N ILE A 190 -8.80 3.95 15.47
CA ILE A 190 -9.42 2.95 16.35
C ILE A 190 -9.01 3.19 17.80
N VAL A 191 -7.72 3.43 18.07
CA VAL A 191 -7.21 3.68 19.42
C VAL A 191 -7.78 4.97 20.03
N ARG A 192 -7.90 6.05 19.25
CA ARG A 192 -8.39 7.36 19.71
C ARG A 192 -9.89 7.36 20.03
N TYR A 193 -10.68 6.61 19.26
CA TYR A 193 -12.14 6.69 19.29
C TYR A 193 -12.83 5.45 19.89
N ALA A 194 -12.11 4.36 20.17
CA ALA A 194 -12.66 3.22 20.89
C ALA A 194 -13.01 3.60 22.35
N ASP A 195 -14.19 3.16 22.80
CA ASP A 195 -14.61 3.30 24.19
C ASP A 195 -13.84 2.30 25.09
N PRO A 196 -12.98 2.76 26.01
CA PRO A 196 -12.19 1.87 26.87
C PRO A 196 -13.04 1.09 27.88
N GLN A 197 -14.29 1.47 28.13
CA GLN A 197 -15.22 0.70 28.96
C GLN A 197 -15.76 -0.52 28.21
N LYS A 198 -15.82 -0.44 26.87
CA LYS A 198 -16.31 -1.52 26.00
C LYS A 198 -15.20 -2.35 25.39
N TYR A 199 -14.04 -1.76 25.11
CA TYR A 199 -12.97 -2.40 24.35
C TYR A 199 -11.63 -2.33 25.07
N ARG A 200 -10.91 -3.44 25.06
CA ARG A 200 -9.51 -3.52 25.49
C ARG A 200 -8.65 -3.86 24.28
N LEU A 201 -7.97 -2.85 23.74
CA LEU A 201 -7.16 -2.98 22.53
C LEU A 201 -5.73 -3.44 22.85
N ARG A 202 -5.17 -4.26 21.98
CA ARG A 202 -3.72 -4.56 21.90
C ARG A 202 -3.27 -4.53 20.45
N VAL A 203 -2.06 -4.03 20.21
CA VAL A 203 -1.47 -3.95 18.88
C VAL A 203 -0.41 -5.03 18.74
N TYR A 204 -0.49 -5.80 17.67
CA TYR A 204 0.50 -6.80 17.27
C TYR A 204 1.13 -6.36 15.96
N VAL A 205 2.45 -6.21 15.97
CA VAL A 205 3.22 -5.77 14.82
C VAL A 205 4.05 -6.96 14.36
N SER A 206 3.84 -7.43 13.14
CA SER A 206 4.52 -8.65 12.67
C SER A 206 5.98 -8.45 12.29
N GLU A 207 6.39 -7.20 12.04
CA GLU A 207 7.68 -6.82 11.46
C GLU A 207 7.91 -7.48 10.08
N ASN A 208 6.84 -7.75 9.31
CA ASN A 208 6.95 -8.31 7.96
C ASN A 208 7.64 -7.35 6.99
N HIS A 209 7.36 -6.06 7.10
CA HIS A 209 7.95 -5.04 6.23
C HIS A 209 9.22 -4.40 6.81
N ALA A 210 9.70 -4.88 7.96
CA ALA A 210 10.91 -4.36 8.60
C ALA A 210 12.15 -5.15 8.19
N VAL A 211 13.33 -4.53 8.37
CA VAL A 211 14.61 -5.21 8.15
C VAL A 211 14.74 -6.42 9.09
N ARG A 212 15.05 -7.58 8.50
CA ARG A 212 15.27 -8.85 9.22
C ARG A 212 16.75 -9.17 9.32
N THR A 213 17.14 -9.94 10.35
CA THR A 213 18.55 -10.22 10.65
C THR A 213 19.21 -11.27 9.74
N SER A 214 18.41 -12.10 9.06
CA SER A 214 18.91 -13.15 8.17
C SER A 214 17.90 -13.41 7.04
N PRO A 215 17.67 -12.47 6.11
CA PRO A 215 16.78 -12.71 4.97
C PRO A 215 17.34 -13.83 4.07
N LEU A 216 16.45 -14.68 3.55
CA LEU A 216 16.77 -15.71 2.55
C LEU A 216 16.65 -15.17 1.12
N PHE A 217 15.80 -14.18 0.91
CA PHE A 217 15.55 -13.59 -0.41
C PHE A 217 16.21 -12.19 -0.51
N PRO A 218 16.83 -11.84 -1.65
CA PRO A 218 17.65 -10.62 -1.79
C PRO A 218 16.84 -9.31 -1.88
N CYS A 219 15.51 -9.37 -1.75
CA CYS A 219 14.60 -8.22 -1.85
C CYS A 219 13.42 -8.43 -0.89
N GLY A 220 12.75 -7.36 -0.43
CA GLY A 220 11.45 -7.49 0.25
C GLY A 220 11.31 -6.90 1.66
N CYS A 221 12.32 -6.22 2.20
CA CYS A 221 12.15 -5.42 3.43
C CYS A 221 12.20 -3.93 3.11
N VAL A 222 11.35 -3.14 3.76
CA VAL A 222 11.40 -1.67 3.67
C VAL A 222 12.51 -1.20 4.62
N GLU A 223 13.22 -0.12 4.25
CA GLU A 223 14.31 0.43 5.06
C GLU A 223 13.83 0.79 6.47
N GLY A 224 14.34 0.08 7.48
CA GLY A 224 14.20 0.35 8.91
C GLY A 224 13.14 -0.49 9.65
N THR A 225 13.18 -0.40 10.98
CA THR A 225 12.31 -1.14 11.90
C THR A 225 11.12 -0.28 12.36
N THR A 226 10.12 -0.88 13.02
CA THR A 226 9.04 -0.10 13.66
C THR A 226 9.57 0.93 14.66
N GLU A 227 10.58 0.57 15.45
CA GLU A 227 11.19 1.48 16.43
C GLU A 227 11.88 2.67 15.76
N GLU A 228 12.50 2.46 14.60
CA GLU A 228 13.20 3.52 13.85
C GLU A 228 12.23 4.42 13.07
N ARG A 229 11.16 3.84 12.52
CA ARG A 229 10.26 4.52 11.59
C ARG A 229 8.97 5.04 12.22
N GLY A 230 8.58 4.49 13.36
CA GLY A 230 7.34 4.78 14.08
C GLY A 230 7.49 5.24 15.54
N PRO A 231 8.57 5.95 15.97
CA PRO A 231 8.75 6.30 17.38
C PRO A 231 7.62 7.19 17.93
N ALA A 232 7.07 8.12 17.15
CA ALA A 232 5.95 8.96 17.61
C ALA A 232 4.66 8.14 17.75
N THR A 233 4.41 7.23 16.81
CA THR A 233 3.27 6.31 16.83
C THR A 233 3.34 5.40 18.07
N LEU A 234 4.51 4.85 18.38
CA LEU A 234 4.72 4.05 19.59
C LEU A 234 4.50 4.87 20.87
N ALA A 235 4.94 6.13 20.89
CA ALA A 235 4.72 7.02 22.02
C ALA A 235 3.23 7.35 22.23
N GLU A 236 2.49 7.55 21.14
CA GLU A 236 1.03 7.77 21.18
C GLU A 236 0.29 6.55 21.73
N LEU A 237 0.59 5.35 21.21
CA LEU A 237 0.00 4.09 21.68
C LEU A 237 0.27 3.86 23.18
N ARG A 238 1.51 4.12 23.62
CA ARG A 238 1.87 4.04 25.05
C ARG A 238 1.09 5.04 25.89
N SER A 239 0.92 6.27 25.42
CA SER A 239 0.17 7.32 26.11
C SER A 239 -1.33 6.99 26.22
N ALA A 240 -1.87 6.27 25.23
CA ALA A 240 -3.22 5.73 25.25
C ALA A 240 -3.37 4.46 26.10
N GLY A 241 -2.30 3.96 26.73
CA GLY A 241 -2.33 2.73 27.53
C GLY A 241 -2.50 1.44 26.71
N VAL A 242 -2.23 1.49 25.40
CA VAL A 242 -2.37 0.34 24.51
C VAL A 242 -1.04 -0.43 24.46
N ALA A 243 -1.10 -1.71 24.82
CA ALA A 243 0.07 -2.58 24.74
C ALA A 243 0.42 -2.87 23.26
N VAL A 244 1.71 -2.80 22.95
CA VAL A 244 2.26 -3.10 21.62
C VAL A 244 3.21 -4.27 21.73
N TYR A 245 2.98 -5.30 20.92
CA TYR A 245 3.86 -6.46 20.78
C TYR A 245 4.58 -6.39 19.43
N LEU A 246 5.92 -6.43 19.44
CA LEU A 246 6.74 -6.48 18.23
C LEU A 246 7.18 -7.92 17.96
N GLY A 247 6.90 -8.40 16.74
CA GLY A 247 7.22 -9.73 16.29
C GLY A 247 8.74 -10.00 16.22
N PRO A 248 9.18 -11.25 16.43
CA PRO A 248 10.59 -11.60 16.41
C PRO A 248 11.19 -11.55 14.99
N ARG A 249 12.06 -10.57 14.74
CA ARG A 249 12.74 -10.33 13.45
C ARG A 249 13.82 -11.36 13.11
N GLN A 250 14.26 -12.12 14.11
CA GLN A 250 15.27 -13.17 14.01
C GLN A 250 14.74 -14.52 13.53
N LEU A 251 13.43 -14.74 13.61
CA LEU A 251 12.79 -15.98 13.17
C LEU A 251 12.55 -15.98 11.65
N ARG A 252 12.27 -17.15 11.09
CA ARG A 252 11.74 -17.25 9.72
C ARG A 252 10.28 -16.78 9.67
N PHE A 253 9.72 -16.59 8.47
CA PHE A 253 8.38 -16.04 8.30
C PHE A 253 7.32 -16.96 8.91
N GLY A 254 7.38 -18.27 8.64
CA GLY A 254 6.45 -19.25 9.21
C GLY A 254 6.54 -19.33 10.73
N GLU A 255 7.76 -19.35 11.27
CA GLU A 255 8.02 -19.37 12.72
C GLU A 255 7.53 -18.09 13.42
N ALA A 256 7.77 -16.92 12.82
CA ALA A 256 7.28 -15.64 13.32
C ALA A 256 5.74 -15.60 13.34
N ALA A 257 5.08 -16.13 12.30
CA ALA A 257 3.63 -16.23 12.23
C ALA A 257 3.06 -17.11 13.35
N GLN A 258 3.65 -18.30 13.58
CA GLN A 258 3.27 -19.17 14.69
C GLN A 258 3.51 -18.53 16.07
N HIS A 259 4.57 -17.73 16.20
CA HIS A 259 4.86 -17.01 17.43
C HIS A 259 3.80 -15.94 17.71
N LEU A 260 3.46 -15.12 16.71
CA LEU A 260 2.41 -14.10 16.81
C LEU A 260 1.03 -14.72 17.11
N ALA A 261 0.68 -15.82 16.43
CA ALA A 261 -0.56 -16.53 16.67
C ALA A 261 -0.68 -16.99 18.14
N ARG A 262 0.37 -17.65 18.66
CA ARG A 262 0.42 -18.07 20.08
C ARG A 262 0.34 -16.90 21.04
N GLN A 263 1.02 -15.80 20.76
CA GLN A 263 0.99 -14.63 21.62
C GLN A 263 -0.43 -14.03 21.70
N MET A 264 -1.11 -13.86 20.57
CA MET A 264 -2.50 -13.37 20.54
C MET A 264 -3.46 -14.30 21.31
N GLU A 265 -3.27 -15.61 21.20
CA GLU A 265 -4.06 -16.60 21.97
C GLU A 265 -3.79 -16.53 23.48
N GLN A 266 -2.51 -16.46 23.90
CA GLN A 266 -2.11 -16.36 25.30
C GLN A 266 -2.64 -15.10 25.98
N ASP A 267 -2.77 -14.03 25.20
CA ASP A 267 -3.33 -12.75 25.66
C ASP A 267 -4.86 -12.76 25.81
N GLY A 268 -5.50 -13.88 25.47
CA GLY A 268 -6.95 -14.06 25.58
C GLY A 268 -7.72 -13.23 24.56
N THR A 269 -7.16 -13.05 23.36
CA THR A 269 -7.81 -12.29 22.28
C THR A 269 -9.15 -12.92 21.91
N GLU A 270 -10.20 -12.09 21.88
CA GLU A 270 -11.57 -12.51 21.56
C GLU A 270 -11.94 -12.17 20.12
N ALA A 271 -11.39 -11.07 19.60
CA ALA A 271 -11.52 -10.68 18.21
C ALA A 271 -10.19 -10.18 17.62
N LEU A 272 -9.95 -10.50 16.36
CA LEU A 272 -8.81 -10.06 15.57
C LEU A 272 -9.28 -9.13 14.45
N ILE A 273 -8.61 -7.98 14.30
CA ILE A 273 -8.76 -7.08 13.16
C ILE A 273 -7.40 -7.00 12.45
N VAL A 274 -7.33 -7.58 11.25
CA VAL A 274 -6.14 -7.55 10.40
C VAL A 274 -6.19 -6.32 9.49
N GLN A 275 -5.12 -5.53 9.50
CA GLN A 275 -4.99 -4.29 8.73
C GLN A 275 -3.82 -4.35 7.72
N SER A 276 -3.45 -5.55 7.31
CA SER A 276 -2.41 -5.83 6.32
C SER A 276 -2.99 -6.43 5.05
N GLY A 277 -2.13 -6.58 4.04
CA GLY A 277 -2.48 -7.12 2.72
C GLY A 277 -1.68 -8.39 2.43
N LEU A 278 -1.86 -8.94 1.23
CA LEU A 278 -1.12 -10.12 0.80
C LEU A 278 0.40 -9.92 0.80
N SER A 279 0.89 -8.67 0.77
CA SER A 279 2.33 -8.38 0.91
C SER A 279 2.91 -8.74 2.28
N ALA A 280 2.07 -9.07 3.25
CA ALA A 280 2.46 -9.44 4.61
C ALA A 280 2.10 -10.91 4.92
N PRO A 281 2.81 -11.89 4.35
CA PRO A 281 2.57 -13.31 4.60
C PRO A 281 2.65 -13.69 6.09
N ILE A 282 3.48 -13.04 6.91
CA ILE A 282 3.53 -13.32 8.36
C ILE A 282 2.15 -13.03 8.99
N ASP A 283 1.54 -11.90 8.65
CA ASP A 283 0.23 -11.50 9.17
C ASP A 283 -0.87 -12.47 8.69
N TRP A 284 -0.84 -12.80 7.39
CA TRP A 284 -1.79 -13.72 6.77
C TRP A 284 -1.74 -15.09 7.46
N LEU A 285 -0.54 -15.65 7.61
CA LEU A 285 -0.32 -16.94 8.28
C LEU A 285 -0.69 -16.86 9.76
N ALA A 286 -0.31 -15.80 10.48
CA ALA A 286 -0.64 -15.65 11.90
C ALA A 286 -2.16 -15.61 12.11
N ALA A 287 -2.89 -14.87 11.27
CA ALA A 287 -4.35 -14.80 11.32
C ALA A 287 -4.99 -16.16 11.02
N ARG A 288 -4.45 -16.91 10.05
CA ARG A 288 -4.94 -18.25 9.71
C ARG A 288 -4.67 -19.28 10.82
N ILE A 289 -3.49 -19.26 11.42
CA ILE A 289 -3.04 -20.19 12.47
C ILE A 289 -3.75 -19.93 13.79
N ALA A 290 -3.95 -18.65 14.16
CA ALA A 290 -4.49 -18.26 15.45
C ALA A 290 -5.93 -18.76 15.64
N ARG A 291 -6.22 -19.33 16.81
CA ARG A 291 -7.53 -19.85 17.22
C ARG A 291 -8.34 -18.78 17.93
N ILE A 292 -8.53 -17.65 17.26
CA ILE A 292 -9.29 -16.52 17.78
C ILE A 292 -10.76 -16.68 17.37
N PRO A 293 -11.73 -16.48 18.29
CA PRO A 293 -13.15 -16.72 18.02
C PRO A 293 -13.72 -15.93 16.84
N VAL A 294 -13.38 -14.64 16.76
CA VAL A 294 -13.78 -13.74 15.68
C VAL A 294 -12.57 -13.21 14.93
N LYS A 295 -12.53 -13.39 13.62
CA LYS A 295 -11.45 -12.88 12.76
C LYS A 295 -12.03 -11.97 11.69
N THR A 296 -11.50 -10.76 11.60
CA THR A 296 -11.94 -9.77 10.62
C THR A 296 -10.76 -9.08 9.96
N ALA A 297 -11.01 -8.46 8.81
CA ALA A 297 -10.04 -7.60 8.14
C ALA A 297 -10.64 -6.28 7.71
N ILE A 298 -9.77 -5.27 7.62
CA ILE A 298 -10.06 -4.03 6.91
C ILE A 298 -9.41 -4.13 5.53
N HIS A 299 -10.21 -3.98 4.48
CA HIS A 299 -9.73 -4.00 3.09
C HIS A 299 -8.81 -2.81 2.84
N ILE A 300 -7.58 -3.08 2.39
CA ILE A 300 -6.56 -2.07 2.08
C ILE A 300 -6.15 -2.11 0.61
N GLY A 301 -7.11 -2.27 -0.29
CA GLY A 301 -6.90 -2.24 -1.74
C GLY A 301 -6.95 -3.61 -2.41
N SER A 302 -6.64 -4.68 -1.70
CA SER A 302 -6.91 -6.07 -2.08
C SER A 302 -7.27 -6.88 -0.83
N SER A 303 -8.22 -7.81 -0.95
CA SER A 303 -8.60 -8.69 0.16
C SER A 303 -7.53 -9.73 0.44
N LEU A 304 -7.53 -10.26 1.67
CA LEU A 304 -6.67 -11.38 2.07
C LEU A 304 -7.20 -12.73 1.54
N PHE A 305 -8.45 -12.78 1.05
CA PHE A 305 -9.13 -14.00 0.58
C PHE A 305 -9.01 -15.17 1.57
N LEU A 306 -9.01 -14.85 2.87
CA LEU A 306 -8.73 -15.82 3.92
C LEU A 306 -10.02 -16.60 4.26
N PRO A 307 -10.02 -17.94 4.18
CA PRO A 307 -11.23 -18.76 4.19
C PRO A 307 -11.95 -18.87 5.55
N ASP A 308 -11.38 -18.47 6.67
CA ASP A 308 -12.00 -18.59 8.02
C ASP A 308 -12.30 -17.25 8.68
N PHE A 309 -12.28 -16.16 7.90
CA PHE A 309 -12.69 -14.83 8.38
C PHE A 309 -14.20 -14.72 8.48
N ASP A 310 -14.65 -13.97 9.48
CA ASP A 310 -16.05 -13.69 9.75
C ASP A 310 -16.57 -12.50 8.98
N ALA A 311 -15.73 -11.49 8.80
CA ALA A 311 -16.05 -10.33 7.99
C ALA A 311 -14.81 -9.65 7.41
N THR A 312 -14.97 -9.07 6.23
CA THR A 312 -14.05 -8.08 5.68
C THR A 312 -14.79 -6.77 5.45
N PHE A 313 -14.24 -5.69 6.00
CA PHE A 313 -14.77 -4.34 5.92
C PHE A 313 -14.20 -3.61 4.71
N TYR A 314 -15.06 -3.16 3.82
CA TYR A 314 -14.73 -2.42 2.60
C TYR A 314 -15.13 -0.96 2.72
N ASP A 315 -14.31 -0.04 2.23
CA ASP A 315 -14.70 1.38 2.22
C ASP A 315 -15.76 1.71 1.17
N ASN A 316 -15.93 0.85 0.17
CA ASN A 316 -16.78 1.09 -1.00
C ASN A 316 -17.31 -0.22 -1.60
N PRO A 317 -18.47 -0.19 -2.27
CA PRO A 317 -19.06 -1.36 -2.91
C PRO A 317 -18.31 -1.83 -4.17
N SER A 318 -17.62 -0.94 -4.89
CA SER A 318 -16.93 -1.30 -6.15
C SER A 318 -15.84 -2.38 -5.94
N ASN A 319 -15.15 -2.34 -4.80
CA ASN A 319 -14.16 -3.35 -4.44
C ASN A 319 -14.82 -4.70 -4.09
N ILE A 320 -16.03 -4.70 -3.51
CA ILE A 320 -16.80 -5.93 -3.25
C ILE A 320 -17.21 -6.58 -4.57
N GLU A 321 -17.73 -5.79 -5.52
CA GLU A 321 -18.12 -6.25 -6.84
C GLU A 321 -16.92 -6.81 -7.61
N ARG A 322 -15.81 -6.08 -7.61
CA ARG A 322 -14.55 -6.48 -8.25
C ARG A 322 -14.08 -7.85 -7.78
N GLU A 323 -14.17 -8.11 -6.48
CA GLU A 323 -13.63 -9.33 -5.86
C GLU A 323 -14.65 -10.47 -5.78
N ASN A 324 -15.91 -10.23 -6.16
CA ASN A 324 -17.02 -11.16 -5.95
C ASN A 324 -16.80 -12.55 -6.55
N ALA A 325 -16.25 -12.61 -7.77
CA ALA A 325 -16.01 -13.87 -8.47
C ALA A 325 -14.89 -14.73 -7.83
N CYS A 326 -14.02 -14.11 -7.02
CA CYS A 326 -12.88 -14.77 -6.37
C CYS A 326 -13.10 -14.94 -4.86
N TRP A 327 -14.27 -14.56 -4.34
CA TRP A 327 -14.52 -14.66 -2.90
C TRP A 327 -14.52 -16.13 -2.46
N PRO A 328 -13.79 -16.49 -1.38
CA PRO A 328 -13.73 -17.88 -0.93
C PRO A 328 -15.11 -18.38 -0.52
N ALA A 329 -15.46 -19.62 -0.87
CA ALA A 329 -16.75 -20.22 -0.52
C ALA A 329 -16.99 -20.29 1.00
N THR A 330 -15.93 -20.36 1.79
CA THR A 330 -15.98 -20.33 3.26
C THR A 330 -15.71 -18.95 3.86
N GLY A 331 -15.39 -17.95 3.03
CA GLY A 331 -15.13 -16.60 3.50
C GLY A 331 -16.38 -15.94 4.06
N GLY A 332 -16.22 -15.18 5.14
CA GLY A 332 -17.32 -14.54 5.84
C GLY A 332 -17.96 -13.36 5.11
N ALA A 333 -18.66 -12.53 5.88
CA ALA A 333 -19.42 -11.41 5.37
C ALA A 333 -18.52 -10.36 4.69
N ARG A 334 -19.04 -9.72 3.64
CA ARG A 334 -18.41 -8.54 3.03
C ARG A 334 -19.28 -7.35 3.37
N GLN A 335 -18.76 -6.44 4.17
CA GLN A 335 -19.53 -5.32 4.72
C GLN A 335 -18.93 -4.02 4.23
N VAL A 336 -19.77 -3.11 3.74
CA VAL A 336 -19.33 -1.75 3.45
C VAL A 336 -19.35 -0.96 4.75
N VAL A 337 -18.19 -0.46 5.17
CA VAL A 337 -18.04 0.45 6.30
C VAL A 337 -17.44 1.74 5.78
N GLN A 338 -18.25 2.80 5.78
CA GLN A 338 -17.88 4.09 5.22
C GLN A 338 -16.61 4.62 5.91
N THR A 339 -15.54 4.82 5.15
CA THR A 339 -14.25 5.30 5.68
C THR A 339 -14.38 6.63 6.42
N GLY A 340 -13.43 6.90 7.32
CA GLY A 340 -13.45 8.08 8.18
C GLY A 340 -12.14 8.87 8.20
N VAL A 341 -12.27 10.19 8.38
CA VAL A 341 -11.17 11.14 8.58
C VAL A 341 -11.23 11.75 9.98
N ASP A 342 -10.07 11.97 10.59
CA ASP A 342 -9.96 12.52 11.94
C ASP A 342 -10.20 14.04 11.92
N VAL A 343 -11.49 14.41 11.97
CA VAL A 343 -11.95 15.81 11.90
C VAL A 343 -11.31 16.65 13.00
N LYS A 344 -11.26 16.15 14.24
CA LYS A 344 -10.71 16.88 15.39
C LYS A 344 -9.23 17.20 15.17
N SER A 345 -8.46 16.23 14.69
CA SER A 345 -7.03 16.42 14.39
C SER A 345 -6.80 17.45 13.28
N LEU A 346 -7.58 17.40 12.20
CA LEU A 346 -7.46 18.38 11.11
C LEU A 346 -7.91 19.78 11.54
N ASP A 347 -8.98 19.89 12.33
CA ASP A 347 -9.49 21.15 12.84
C ASP A 347 -8.49 21.86 13.75
N ALA A 348 -7.75 21.12 14.57
CA ALA A 348 -6.72 21.66 15.45
C ALA A 348 -5.49 22.24 14.70
N GLN A 349 -5.28 21.90 13.42
CA GLN A 349 -4.14 22.39 12.66
C GLN A 349 -4.36 23.83 12.17
N GLN A 350 -3.42 24.73 12.44
CA GLN A 350 -3.47 26.10 11.94
C GLN A 350 -3.01 26.15 10.47
N ALA A 351 -3.70 26.93 9.64
CA ALA A 351 -3.32 27.13 8.24
C ALA A 351 -1.89 27.69 8.12
N PHE A 352 -1.11 27.21 7.14
CA PHE A 352 0.17 27.83 6.83
C PHE A 352 -0.02 29.23 6.23
N SER A 353 0.95 30.12 6.46
CA SER A 353 1.01 31.39 5.73
C SER A 353 1.38 31.13 4.26
N ARG A 354 0.70 31.82 3.34
CA ARG A 354 1.00 31.80 1.90
C ARG A 354 2.40 32.34 1.58
N ASP A 355 2.89 33.27 2.39
CA ASP A 355 4.23 33.85 2.26
C ASP A 355 5.33 32.80 2.36
N ARG A 356 5.09 31.72 3.12
CA ARG A 356 6.01 30.57 3.23
C ARG A 356 6.35 29.96 1.85
N PHE A 357 5.43 30.08 0.90
CA PHE A 357 5.58 29.55 -0.45
C PHE A 357 5.77 30.66 -1.50
N GLY A 358 5.94 31.92 -1.07
CA GLY A 358 6.05 33.07 -1.95
C GLY A 358 4.78 33.34 -2.75
N ILE A 359 3.61 33.02 -2.18
CA ILE A 359 2.30 33.21 -2.80
C ILE A 359 1.68 34.50 -2.22
N PRO A 360 1.20 35.44 -3.06
CA PRO A 360 0.53 36.65 -2.60
C PRO A 360 -0.72 36.38 -1.75
N ALA A 361 -0.99 37.26 -0.79
CA ALA A 361 -2.13 37.11 0.12
C ALA A 361 -3.50 37.16 -0.62
N ASP A 362 -3.59 37.95 -1.69
CA ASP A 362 -4.80 38.16 -2.50
C ASP A 362 -4.96 37.13 -3.64
N ALA A 363 -4.02 36.21 -3.82
CA ALA A 363 -4.10 35.15 -4.81
C ALA A 363 -5.30 34.21 -4.60
N VAL A 364 -5.72 33.55 -5.68
CA VAL A 364 -6.63 32.39 -5.63
C VAL A 364 -5.80 31.12 -5.81
N VAL A 365 -5.64 30.35 -4.74
CA VAL A 365 -4.70 29.22 -4.71
C VAL A 365 -5.42 27.91 -5.02
N ILE A 366 -5.09 27.33 -6.17
CA ILE A 366 -5.42 25.96 -6.54
C ILE A 366 -4.37 25.05 -5.93
N GLY A 367 -4.77 23.95 -5.28
CA GLY A 367 -3.80 22.99 -4.78
C GLY A 367 -4.20 21.54 -4.90
N THR A 368 -3.19 20.70 -4.80
CA THR A 368 -3.28 19.24 -4.89
C THR A 368 -2.36 18.63 -3.84
N LEU A 369 -2.78 17.53 -3.22
CA LEU A 369 -1.99 16.80 -2.23
C LEU A 369 -1.90 15.33 -2.64
N SER A 370 -0.68 14.87 -2.90
CA SER A 370 -0.43 13.55 -3.46
C SER A 370 0.87 12.94 -2.94
N ASN A 371 0.88 11.62 -2.73
CA ASN A 371 2.09 10.88 -2.39
C ASN A 371 2.89 10.44 -3.64
N HIS A 372 2.37 10.67 -4.84
CA HIS A 372 3.01 10.28 -6.10
C HIS A 372 2.84 11.33 -7.21
N LEU A 373 3.23 12.58 -6.95
CA LEU A 373 3.04 13.69 -7.88
C LEU A 373 3.63 13.41 -9.28
N GLU A 374 4.78 12.75 -9.36
CA GLU A 374 5.47 12.46 -10.63
C GLU A 374 4.60 11.72 -11.65
N ARG A 375 3.90 10.67 -11.18
CA ARG A 375 3.02 9.84 -12.01
C ARG A 375 1.57 10.33 -12.07
N ARG A 376 1.09 11.06 -11.05
CA ARG A 376 -0.33 11.47 -10.98
C ARG A 376 -0.62 12.84 -11.59
N LEU A 377 0.37 13.71 -11.71
CA LEU A 377 0.24 14.96 -12.48
C LEU A 377 0.35 14.64 -13.97
N SER A 378 -0.73 14.10 -14.53
CA SER A 378 -0.84 13.77 -15.95
C SER A 378 -0.78 15.03 -16.83
N GLU A 379 -0.32 14.88 -18.06
CA GLU A 379 -0.26 16.01 -19.00
C GLU A 379 -1.63 16.67 -19.25
N PRO A 380 -2.74 15.93 -19.47
CA PRO A 380 -4.07 16.54 -19.59
C PRO A 380 -4.50 17.35 -18.36
N TYR A 381 -4.18 16.87 -17.15
CA TYR A 381 -4.45 17.61 -15.92
C TYR A 381 -3.64 18.90 -15.86
N LEU A 382 -2.34 18.83 -16.15
CA LEU A 382 -1.44 19.99 -16.13
C LEU A 382 -1.83 21.04 -17.17
N GLN A 383 -2.30 20.62 -18.33
CA GLN A 383 -2.83 21.51 -19.36
C GLN A 383 -4.00 22.35 -18.82
N ILE A 384 -4.99 21.72 -18.17
CA ILE A 384 -6.12 22.46 -17.58
C ILE A 384 -5.63 23.48 -16.54
N ILE A 385 -4.69 23.09 -15.68
CA ILE A 385 -4.13 24.02 -14.69
C ILE A 385 -3.41 25.17 -15.38
N ALA A 386 -2.59 24.91 -16.40
CA ALA A 386 -1.86 25.94 -17.12
C ALA A 386 -2.80 26.92 -17.84
N GLU A 387 -3.84 26.43 -18.51
CA GLU A 387 -4.88 27.24 -19.15
C GLU A 387 -5.61 28.11 -18.13
N ALA A 388 -5.95 27.56 -16.97
CA ALA A 388 -6.56 28.31 -15.88
C ALA A 388 -5.63 29.42 -15.35
N LEU A 389 -4.33 29.13 -15.19
CA LEU A 389 -3.35 30.14 -14.78
C LEU A 389 -3.23 31.24 -15.85
N GLN A 390 -3.17 30.92 -17.14
CA GLN A 390 -3.10 31.92 -18.22
C GLN A 390 -4.34 32.84 -18.23
N LYS A 391 -5.53 32.26 -18.07
CA LYS A 391 -6.79 33.01 -18.10
C LYS A 391 -7.02 33.86 -16.84
N HIS A 392 -6.51 33.42 -15.69
CA HIS A 392 -6.71 34.07 -14.40
C HIS A 392 -5.39 34.54 -13.78
N PRO A 393 -4.99 35.82 -13.94
CA PRO A 393 -3.70 36.32 -13.43
C PRO A 393 -3.52 36.21 -11.90
N GLN A 394 -4.63 36.22 -11.14
CA GLN A 394 -4.62 36.04 -9.68
C GLN A 394 -4.51 34.57 -9.24
N ALA A 395 -4.65 33.61 -10.17
CA ALA A 395 -4.59 32.20 -9.84
C ALA A 395 -3.13 31.75 -9.65
N TRP A 396 -2.93 30.87 -8.67
CA TRP A 396 -1.66 30.23 -8.33
C TRP A 396 -1.88 28.73 -8.15
N PHE A 397 -0.87 27.92 -8.49
CA PHE A 397 -0.93 26.47 -8.30
C PHE A 397 0.14 26.00 -7.31
N LEU A 398 -0.29 25.24 -6.29
CA LEU A 398 0.57 24.67 -5.25
C LEU A 398 0.32 23.18 -5.10
N ALA A 399 1.30 22.37 -5.48
CA ALA A 399 1.24 20.92 -5.31
C ALA A 399 2.08 20.46 -4.10
N PHE A 400 1.48 19.68 -3.23
CA PHE A 400 2.10 19.07 -2.06
C PHE A 400 2.33 17.58 -2.29
N GLY A 401 3.54 17.10 -1.96
CA GLY A 401 3.96 15.74 -2.23
C GLY A 401 5.47 15.62 -2.39
N SER A 402 5.99 14.40 -2.27
CA SER A 402 7.42 14.13 -2.44
C SER A 402 7.71 13.86 -3.92
N ALA A 403 8.39 14.77 -4.60
CA ALA A 403 9.10 14.53 -5.87
C ALA A 403 9.91 15.77 -6.26
N ALA A 404 11.08 15.57 -6.87
CA ALA A 404 11.66 16.58 -7.74
C ALA A 404 10.91 16.50 -9.08
N LEU A 405 10.35 17.61 -9.56
CA LEU A 405 9.48 17.63 -10.75
C LEU A 405 9.98 18.60 -11.82
N PRO A 406 11.24 18.47 -12.29
CA PRO A 406 11.81 19.37 -13.30
C PRO A 406 10.99 19.35 -14.59
N ASP A 407 10.55 18.17 -15.04
CA ASP A 407 9.74 18.02 -16.26
C ASP A 407 8.39 18.73 -16.15
N LYS A 408 7.77 18.70 -14.96
CA LYS A 408 6.49 19.38 -14.72
C LYS A 408 6.69 20.90 -14.64
N MET A 409 7.81 21.36 -14.10
CA MET A 409 8.14 22.79 -14.13
C MET A 409 8.44 23.26 -15.57
N ALA A 410 9.20 22.48 -16.35
CA ALA A 410 9.45 22.73 -17.76
C ALA A 410 8.14 22.74 -18.58
N PHE A 411 7.18 21.88 -18.24
CA PHE A 411 5.83 21.94 -18.80
C PHE A 411 5.22 23.32 -18.58
N PHE A 412 5.11 23.81 -17.34
CA PHE A 412 4.52 25.12 -17.05
C PHE A 412 5.30 26.29 -17.66
N ALA A 413 6.63 26.18 -17.80
CA ALA A 413 7.45 27.19 -18.46
C ALA A 413 7.13 27.33 -19.95
N ARG A 414 6.83 26.22 -20.65
CA ARG A 414 6.35 26.27 -22.04
C ARG A 414 5.00 26.98 -22.18
N TRP A 415 4.21 27.01 -21.12
CA TRP A 415 2.95 27.75 -21.04
C TRP A 415 3.11 29.18 -20.51
N GLY A 416 4.31 29.59 -20.07
CA GLY A 416 4.60 30.92 -19.53
C GLY A 416 3.89 31.24 -18.22
N VAL A 417 3.67 30.24 -17.36
CA VAL A 417 2.97 30.37 -16.07
C VAL A 417 3.76 29.86 -14.87
N GLU A 418 5.01 29.46 -15.07
CA GLU A 418 5.92 28.88 -14.07
C GLU A 418 6.09 29.74 -12.82
N ASP A 419 6.08 31.07 -12.97
CA ASP A 419 6.25 32.01 -11.85
C ASP A 419 5.16 31.88 -10.79
N ARG A 420 4.00 31.33 -11.16
CA ARG A 420 2.83 31.12 -10.29
C ARG A 420 2.61 29.68 -9.88
N VAL A 421 3.61 28.82 -10.11
CA VAL A 421 3.60 27.40 -9.73
C VAL A 421 4.59 27.14 -8.60
N ARG A 422 4.17 26.38 -7.59
CA ARG A 422 5.00 25.98 -6.45
C ARG A 422 4.84 24.50 -6.15
N PHE A 423 5.94 23.87 -5.72
CA PHE A 423 5.96 22.51 -5.19
C PHE A 423 6.32 22.57 -3.71
N GLY A 424 5.36 22.30 -2.84
CA GLY A 424 5.48 22.49 -1.39
C GLY A 424 6.20 21.33 -0.66
N GLY A 425 6.54 20.25 -1.36
CA GLY A 425 7.15 19.07 -0.76
C GLY A 425 6.17 18.24 0.10
N LYS A 426 6.69 17.21 0.78
CA LYS A 426 5.92 16.33 1.67
C LYS A 426 5.43 17.09 2.91
N GLN A 427 4.15 16.91 3.26
CA GLN A 427 3.53 17.54 4.43
C GLN A 427 3.22 16.52 5.53
N SER A 428 3.58 16.84 6.78
CA SER A 428 3.14 16.12 7.98
C SER A 428 1.84 16.70 8.57
N GLN A 429 1.53 17.96 8.28
CA GLN A 429 0.33 18.67 8.71
C GLN A 429 -0.53 18.99 7.48
N SER A 430 -1.24 17.98 6.95
CA SER A 430 -2.05 18.15 5.74
C SER A 430 -3.18 19.16 5.91
N GLY A 431 -3.81 19.22 7.09
CA GLY A 431 -4.84 20.22 7.39
C GLY A 431 -4.31 21.66 7.31
N ALA A 432 -3.11 21.91 7.82
CA ALA A 432 -2.45 23.21 7.70
C ALA A 432 -2.21 23.62 6.23
N ALA A 433 -1.82 22.66 5.40
CA ALA A 433 -1.60 22.86 3.96
C ALA A 433 -2.91 23.02 3.18
N LEU A 434 -3.97 22.30 3.54
CA LEU A 434 -5.25 22.34 2.82
C LEU A 434 -6.07 23.59 3.18
N LYS A 435 -6.00 24.07 4.43
CA LYS A 435 -6.71 25.27 4.89
C LYS A 435 -6.23 26.58 4.25
N MET A 436 -5.03 26.61 3.64
CA MET A 436 -4.54 27.79 2.91
C MET A 436 -5.00 27.87 1.44
N LEU A 437 -5.55 26.77 0.91
CA LEU A 437 -6.03 26.67 -0.47
C LEU A 437 -7.41 27.33 -0.62
N ASP A 438 -7.68 27.88 -1.80
CA ASP A 438 -9.02 28.33 -2.20
C ASP A 438 -9.79 27.25 -2.95
N ILE A 439 -9.08 26.37 -3.66
CA ILE A 439 -9.64 25.27 -4.44
C ILE A 439 -8.72 24.06 -4.29
N TYR A 440 -9.25 22.93 -3.88
CA TYR A 440 -8.57 21.65 -4.01
C TYR A 440 -8.95 21.00 -5.35
N ALA A 441 -7.97 20.83 -6.23
CA ALA A 441 -8.14 20.22 -7.54
C ALA A 441 -7.59 18.79 -7.50
N ASN A 442 -8.48 17.81 -7.33
CA ASN A 442 -8.09 16.40 -7.31
C ASN A 442 -7.58 15.98 -8.69
N GLU A 443 -6.39 15.42 -8.73
CA GLU A 443 -5.75 15.03 -9.98
C GLU A 443 -6.44 13.82 -10.65
N PHE A 444 -6.32 13.71 -11.97
CA PHE A 444 -6.88 12.61 -12.78
C PHE A 444 -5.84 12.13 -13.81
N PRO A 445 -5.88 10.87 -14.28
CA PRO A 445 -6.94 9.86 -14.09
C PRO A 445 -6.99 9.21 -12.70
N VAL A 446 -5.86 9.19 -11.98
CA VAL A 446 -5.76 8.63 -10.63
C VAL A 446 -5.49 9.76 -9.64
N GLY A 447 -6.43 10.02 -8.74
CA GLY A 447 -6.36 11.10 -7.76
C GLY A 447 -6.23 10.63 -6.31
N GLY A 448 -6.24 11.57 -5.39
CA GLY A 448 -6.21 11.29 -3.96
C GLY A 448 -7.58 10.94 -3.37
N SER A 449 -7.74 9.75 -2.82
CA SER A 449 -8.95 9.37 -2.07
C SER A 449 -9.00 10.07 -0.69
N ASN A 450 -7.94 9.92 0.10
CA ASN A 450 -7.89 10.47 1.45
C ASN A 450 -7.71 11.99 1.47
N SER A 451 -6.89 12.55 0.57
CA SER A 451 -6.67 13.99 0.51
C SER A 451 -7.93 14.76 0.11
N VAL A 452 -8.84 14.15 -0.65
CA VAL A 452 -10.18 14.70 -0.89
C VAL A 452 -10.99 14.79 0.41
N LEU A 453 -11.03 13.72 1.23
CA LEU A 453 -11.72 13.78 2.53
C LEU A 453 -11.10 14.83 3.45
N GLU A 454 -9.77 14.93 3.48
CA GLU A 454 -9.04 15.94 4.27
C GLU A 454 -9.34 17.36 3.77
N ALA A 455 -9.43 17.58 2.45
CA ALA A 455 -9.75 18.88 1.86
C ALA A 455 -11.19 19.31 2.17
N MET A 456 -12.14 18.39 2.00
CA MET A 456 -13.54 18.59 2.37
C MET A 456 -13.67 18.89 3.87
N THR A 457 -12.90 18.19 4.72
CA THR A 457 -12.89 18.44 6.17
C THR A 457 -12.46 19.87 6.45
N CYS A 458 -11.41 20.35 5.78
CA CYS A 458 -10.93 21.72 5.93
C CYS A 458 -11.89 22.79 5.37
N GLY A 459 -13.04 22.40 4.83
CA GLY A 459 -13.98 23.31 4.16
C GLY A 459 -13.44 23.87 2.85
N CYS A 460 -12.46 23.20 2.24
CA CYS A 460 -11.92 23.58 0.96
C CYS A 460 -12.85 23.07 -0.17
N PRO A 461 -13.29 23.94 -1.10
CA PRO A 461 -14.01 23.52 -2.29
C PRO A 461 -13.18 22.49 -3.04
N THR A 462 -13.74 21.29 -3.24
CA THR A 462 -13.00 20.15 -3.77
C THR A 462 -13.57 19.73 -5.11
N LEU A 463 -12.77 19.87 -6.16
CA LEU A 463 -13.10 19.43 -7.50
C LEU A 463 -12.58 18.01 -7.71
N ALA A 464 -13.47 17.08 -8.07
CA ALA A 464 -13.13 15.69 -8.32
C ALA A 464 -13.97 15.13 -9.48
N MET A 465 -13.37 14.23 -10.26
CA MET A 465 -13.96 13.64 -11.46
C MET A 465 -13.98 12.13 -11.35
N LYS A 466 -15.11 11.52 -11.73
CA LYS A 466 -15.25 10.07 -11.84
C LYS A 466 -14.65 9.64 -13.16
N TRP A 467 -13.39 9.22 -13.14
CA TRP A 467 -12.67 8.90 -14.38
C TRP A 467 -13.07 7.55 -14.97
N SER A 468 -13.26 6.52 -14.13
CA SER A 468 -13.67 5.18 -14.56
C SER A 468 -14.46 4.41 -13.48
N LEU A 469 -14.61 3.10 -13.63
CA LEU A 469 -15.16 2.22 -12.58
C LEU A 469 -14.08 1.73 -11.58
N VAL A 470 -12.80 2.05 -11.83
CA VAL A 470 -11.70 1.68 -10.94
C VAL A 470 -11.72 2.59 -9.72
N HIS A 471 -11.78 2.00 -8.52
CA HIS A 471 -11.87 2.76 -7.26
C HIS A 471 -10.79 3.86 -7.14
N ALA A 472 -9.52 3.54 -7.45
CA ALA A 472 -8.42 4.52 -7.36
C ALA A 472 -8.58 5.74 -8.30
N GLU A 473 -9.37 5.60 -9.36
CA GLU A 473 -9.63 6.63 -10.38
C GLU A 473 -10.90 7.45 -10.09
N SER A 474 -11.73 7.00 -9.15
CA SER A 474 -13.08 7.56 -8.92
C SER A 474 -13.44 7.82 -7.45
N ALA A 475 -12.66 7.32 -6.48
CA ALA A 475 -12.94 7.45 -5.05
C ALA A 475 -13.18 8.92 -4.62
N GLY A 476 -12.36 9.86 -5.11
CA GLY A 476 -12.53 11.27 -4.79
C GLY A 476 -13.88 11.84 -5.24
N ALA A 477 -14.35 11.44 -6.42
CA ALA A 477 -15.66 11.87 -6.92
C ALA A 477 -16.81 11.23 -6.14
N GLU A 478 -16.66 9.98 -5.69
CA GLU A 478 -17.64 9.30 -4.82
C GLU A 478 -17.75 9.99 -3.45
N TRP A 479 -16.62 10.40 -2.87
CA TRP A 479 -16.58 11.11 -1.58
C TRP A 479 -17.25 12.48 -1.66
N VAL A 480 -16.89 13.28 -2.66
CA VAL A 480 -17.49 14.58 -2.93
C VAL A 480 -19.00 14.44 -3.21
N GLY A 481 -19.37 13.48 -4.06
CA GLY A 481 -20.75 13.14 -4.40
C GLY A 481 -21.48 14.20 -5.25
N ASP A 482 -22.68 13.88 -5.69
CA ASP A 482 -23.53 14.81 -6.44
C ASP A 482 -24.07 15.94 -5.54
N PRO A 483 -24.23 17.17 -6.08
CA PRO A 483 -23.93 17.59 -7.46
C PRO A 483 -22.49 18.11 -7.65
N PHE A 484 -21.60 17.86 -6.69
CA PHE A 484 -20.29 18.50 -6.63
C PHE A 484 -19.26 17.84 -7.53
N CYS A 485 -19.36 16.53 -7.79
CA CYS A 485 -18.43 15.82 -8.66
C CYS A 485 -18.72 15.99 -10.16
N ILE A 486 -17.72 15.69 -10.99
CA ILE A 486 -17.90 15.51 -12.45
C ILE A 486 -18.21 14.02 -12.69
N PRO A 487 -19.38 13.66 -13.27
CA PRO A 487 -19.90 12.30 -13.24
C PRO A 487 -19.23 11.31 -14.23
N GLY A 488 -18.32 11.79 -15.08
CA GLY A 488 -17.57 10.98 -16.04
C GLY A 488 -16.23 11.61 -16.40
N PRO A 489 -15.42 10.97 -17.26
CA PRO A 489 -14.10 11.45 -17.70
C PRO A 489 -14.22 12.65 -18.67
N ASP A 490 -14.73 13.76 -18.17
CA ASP A 490 -14.97 15.00 -18.92
C ASP A 490 -14.02 16.11 -18.44
N ALA A 491 -12.86 16.14 -19.08
CA ALA A 491 -11.85 17.17 -18.88
C ALA A 491 -12.38 18.59 -19.17
N THR A 492 -13.33 18.73 -20.10
CA THR A 492 -13.94 20.02 -20.44
C THR A 492 -14.81 20.53 -19.30
N ALA A 493 -15.68 19.67 -18.76
CA ALA A 493 -16.49 20.01 -17.59
C ALA A 493 -15.64 20.31 -16.36
N TYR A 494 -14.52 19.57 -16.18
CA TYR A 494 -13.55 19.86 -15.12
C TYR A 494 -12.96 21.27 -15.27
N ALA A 495 -12.47 21.63 -16.46
CA ALA A 495 -11.92 22.95 -16.74
C ALA A 495 -12.95 24.08 -16.57
N GLN A 496 -14.18 23.89 -17.06
CA GLN A 496 -15.27 24.85 -16.90
C GLN A 496 -15.65 25.09 -15.43
N ARG A 497 -15.68 24.02 -14.62
CA ARG A 497 -15.95 24.14 -13.19
C ARG A 497 -14.83 24.86 -12.47
N LEU A 498 -13.57 24.55 -12.79
CA LEU A 498 -12.41 25.24 -12.25
C LEU A 498 -12.45 26.74 -12.59
N ASP A 499 -12.74 27.08 -13.84
CA ASP A 499 -12.88 28.46 -14.34
C ASP A 499 -13.95 29.24 -13.57
N GLN A 500 -15.15 28.66 -13.43
CA GLN A 500 -16.23 29.24 -12.65
C GLN A 500 -15.80 29.50 -11.20
N TRP A 501 -15.15 28.52 -10.58
CA TRP A 501 -14.73 28.62 -9.19
C TRP A 501 -13.63 29.65 -9.00
N LEU A 502 -12.74 29.87 -9.96
CA LEU A 502 -11.69 30.90 -9.85
C LEU A 502 -12.27 32.31 -9.73
N CYS A 503 -13.37 32.59 -10.43
CA CYS A 503 -14.02 33.90 -10.41
C CYS A 503 -15.01 34.12 -9.26
N ASP A 504 -15.60 33.06 -8.69
CA ASP A 504 -16.73 33.19 -7.76
C ASP A 504 -16.38 32.77 -6.31
N LYS A 505 -15.87 33.72 -5.52
CA LYS A 505 -15.53 33.50 -4.11
C LYS A 505 -16.74 33.14 -3.23
N PRO A 506 -17.92 33.77 -3.35
CA PRO A 506 -19.13 33.32 -2.66
C PRO A 506 -19.49 31.86 -2.95
N LEU A 507 -19.49 31.45 -4.22
CA LEU A 507 -19.77 30.07 -4.62
C LEU A 507 -18.77 29.08 -4.02
N ARG A 508 -17.47 29.41 -4.07
CA ARG A 508 -16.43 28.61 -3.39
C ARG A 508 -16.79 28.40 -1.92
N ARG A 509 -17.07 29.47 -1.17
CA ARG A 509 -17.42 29.36 0.26
C ARG A 509 -18.64 28.48 0.51
N GLN A 510 -19.69 28.62 -0.30
CA GLN A 510 -20.89 27.80 -0.19
C GLN A 510 -20.58 26.31 -0.41
N ILE A 511 -19.81 25.98 -1.44
CA ILE A 511 -19.42 24.60 -1.75
C ILE A 511 -18.54 24.02 -0.63
N GLY A 512 -17.54 24.77 -0.18
CA GLY A 512 -16.67 24.36 0.92
C GLY A 512 -17.44 24.04 2.21
N GLN A 513 -18.43 24.88 2.56
CA GLN A 513 -19.32 24.64 3.70
C GLN A 513 -20.18 23.39 3.52
N ALA A 514 -20.77 23.19 2.34
CA ALA A 514 -21.58 22.01 2.06
C ALA A 514 -20.76 20.70 2.11
N LEU A 515 -19.55 20.71 1.55
CA LEU A 515 -18.64 19.56 1.60
C LEU A 515 -18.14 19.28 3.03
N ARG A 516 -17.87 20.33 3.83
CA ARG A 516 -17.54 20.15 5.25
C ARG A 516 -18.69 19.53 6.01
N GLN A 517 -19.92 20.01 5.82
CA GLN A 517 -21.10 19.43 6.48
C GLN A 517 -21.25 17.94 6.11
N ARG A 518 -21.06 17.60 4.83
CA ARG A 518 -21.08 16.22 4.37
C ARG A 518 -20.05 15.33 5.09
N ILE A 519 -18.84 15.84 5.37
CA ILE A 519 -17.84 15.09 6.15
C ILE A 519 -18.34 14.82 7.56
N LEU A 520 -18.86 15.84 8.24
CA LEU A 520 -19.36 15.72 9.61
C LEU A 520 -20.51 14.71 9.70
N ASP A 521 -21.36 14.68 8.68
CA ASP A 521 -22.53 13.79 8.67
C ASP A 521 -22.18 12.33 8.37
N ARG A 522 -21.12 12.06 7.58
CA ARG A 522 -20.93 10.75 6.93
C ARG A 522 -19.53 10.14 7.02
N PHE A 523 -18.48 10.93 7.24
CA PHE A 523 -17.09 10.49 7.04
C PHE A 523 -16.20 10.80 8.24
N SER A 524 -16.77 10.92 9.43
CA SER A 524 -15.96 11.13 10.63
C SER A 524 -15.28 9.82 11.08
N ALA A 525 -14.06 9.93 11.60
CA ALA A 525 -13.32 8.77 12.10
C ALA A 525 -14.03 8.06 13.26
N ASP A 526 -14.74 8.80 14.12
CA ASP A 526 -15.53 8.23 15.21
C ASP A 526 -16.70 7.37 14.71
N GLN A 527 -17.45 7.84 13.70
CA GLN A 527 -18.51 7.03 13.07
C GLN A 527 -17.94 5.77 12.41
N TYR A 528 -16.81 5.88 11.71
CA TYR A 528 -16.12 4.73 11.10
C TYR A 528 -15.72 3.69 12.16
N VAL A 529 -15.06 4.15 13.23
CA VAL A 529 -14.59 3.27 14.31
C VAL A 529 -15.75 2.60 15.03
N ALA A 530 -16.82 3.35 15.32
CA ALA A 530 -18.05 2.78 15.90
C ALA A 530 -18.62 1.68 15.02
N ALA A 531 -18.78 1.92 13.71
CA ALA A 531 -19.33 0.92 12.78
C ALA A 531 -18.49 -0.36 12.70
N VAL A 532 -17.15 -0.24 12.67
CA VAL A 532 -16.24 -1.40 12.68
C VAL A 532 -16.36 -2.17 14.00
N LEU A 533 -16.26 -1.49 15.14
CA LEU A 533 -16.23 -2.14 16.45
C LEU A 533 -17.60 -2.71 16.86
N ASP A 534 -18.70 -2.07 16.47
CA ASP A 534 -20.05 -2.59 16.68
C ASP A 534 -20.27 -3.87 15.88
N SER A 535 -19.83 -3.91 14.61
CA SER A 535 -19.89 -5.13 13.79
C SER A 535 -19.05 -6.27 14.40
N VAL A 536 -17.83 -5.96 14.85
CA VAL A 536 -17.00 -6.95 15.57
C VAL A 536 -17.70 -7.43 16.84
N SER A 537 -18.34 -6.54 17.60
CA SER A 537 -19.06 -6.89 18.83
C SER A 537 -20.24 -7.83 18.55
N GLN A 538 -21.03 -7.54 17.51
CA GLN A 538 -22.14 -8.40 17.08
C GLN A 538 -21.65 -9.79 16.65
N LEU A 539 -20.55 -9.86 15.92
CA LEU A 539 -19.94 -11.15 15.53
C LEU A 539 -19.49 -11.94 16.75
N VAL A 540 -18.89 -11.28 17.74
CA VAL A 540 -18.46 -11.90 19.00
C VAL A 540 -19.66 -12.43 19.78
N GLU A 541 -20.69 -11.60 19.97
CA GLU A 541 -21.94 -11.99 20.66
C GLU A 541 -22.60 -13.20 20.00
N SER A 542 -22.64 -13.24 18.66
CA SER A 542 -23.23 -14.37 17.93
C SER A 542 -22.46 -15.70 18.09
N LYS A 543 -21.15 -15.64 18.38
CA LYS A 543 -20.27 -16.81 18.39
C LYS A 543 -19.91 -17.33 19.77
N ILE A 544 -19.75 -16.42 20.73
CA ILE A 544 -19.25 -16.70 22.09
C ILE A 544 -19.94 -15.84 23.18
N GLY A 545 -20.97 -15.08 22.81
CA GLY A 545 -21.75 -14.22 23.72
C GLY A 545 -22.72 -14.96 24.62
#